data_AF-A0A4Q6AKK1-F1
#
_entry.id   AF-A0A4Q6AKK1-F1
#
_cell.length_a   1.000
_cell.length_b   1.000
_cell.length_c   1.000
_cell.angle_alpha   90.00
_cell.angle_beta   90.00
_cell.angle_gamma   90.00
#
_symmetry.space_group_name_H-M   'P 1'
#
loop_
_entity.id
_entity.type
_entity.pdbx_description
1 polymer ?
#
loop_
_entity_poly.entity_id
_entity_poly.type
_entity_poly.pdbx_seq_one_letter_code
_entity_poly.pdbx_strand_id
1 'polypeptide(L)'
;MSKKNKSDKNGFVYSTDPNFGFQHEEESAQETLPPQQQKLKVRLDTKKRAGKAVTLVEGFVGTDDDLQDLGKKLKNFCGTGGS
;
A
#
# COMPACT_ATOMS: atom_id res chain seq x y z
N MET A 1 -13.31 -1.53 27.28
CA MET A 1 -12.16 -0.76 27.82
C MET A 1 -11.01 -0.90 26.83
N SER A 2 -10.96 0.01 25.86
CA SER A 2 -10.09 -0.06 24.69
C SER A 2 -8.65 0.31 25.06
N LYS A 3 -7.67 -0.50 24.63
CA LYS A 3 -6.23 -0.23 24.81
C LYS A 3 -5.87 1.09 24.12
N LYS A 4 -5.66 2.15 24.92
CA LYS A 4 -5.53 3.53 24.43
C LYS A 4 -4.16 3.87 23.84
N ASN A 5 -3.15 3.01 23.98
CA ASN A 5 -1.80 3.28 23.48
C ASN A 5 -1.34 2.13 22.58
N LYS A 6 -1.29 2.39 21.28
CA LYS A 6 -0.67 1.49 20.29
C LYS A 6 0.83 1.78 20.29
N SER A 7 1.65 0.76 20.55
CA SER A 7 3.10 0.91 20.64
C SER A 7 3.72 1.13 19.26
N ASP A 8 4.55 2.16 19.13
CA ASP A 8 5.45 2.31 17.99
C ASP A 8 6.43 1.13 17.88
N LYS A 9 6.80 0.77 16.65
CA LYS A 9 7.74 -0.34 16.36
C LYS A 9 9.18 -0.06 16.81
N ASN A 10 9.47 1.18 17.21
CA ASN A 10 10.76 1.57 17.75
C ASN A 10 10.69 1.41 19.28
N GLY A 11 11.40 0.40 19.80
CA GLY A 11 11.39 0.06 21.22
C GLY A 11 11.64 1.27 22.12
N PHE A 12 10.79 1.45 23.13
CA PHE A 12 10.84 2.60 24.02
C PHE A 12 11.79 2.39 25.20
N VAL A 13 12.58 3.42 25.52
CA VAL A 13 13.25 3.59 26.82
C VAL A 13 12.55 4.74 27.53
N TYR A 14 12.24 4.58 28.82
CA TYR A 14 11.49 5.53 29.65
C TYR A 14 12.03 6.97 29.50
N SER A 15 11.17 7.91 29.08
CA SER A 15 11.49 9.34 28.97
C SER A 15 10.81 10.12 30.10
N THR A 16 11.56 11.00 30.76
CA THR A 16 11.07 11.93 31.80
C THR A 16 10.79 13.33 31.25
N ASP A 17 10.87 13.53 29.94
CA ASP A 17 10.63 14.83 29.31
C ASP A 17 9.11 15.15 29.30
N PRO A 18 8.66 16.26 29.93
CA PRO A 18 7.25 16.67 29.92
C PRO A 18 6.69 16.95 28.53
N ASN A 19 7.56 17.21 27.54
CA ASN A 19 7.20 17.45 26.14
C ASN A 19 7.27 16.18 25.27
N PHE A 20 7.46 15.00 25.88
CA PHE A 20 7.49 13.75 25.14
C PHE A 20 6.11 13.40 24.59
N GLY A 21 5.95 13.53 23.26
CA GLY A 21 4.79 13.07 22.52
C GLY A 21 5.18 11.96 21.54
N PHE A 22 4.32 10.95 21.38
CA PHE A 22 4.45 10.00 20.29
C PHE A 22 4.36 10.76 18.97
N GLN A 23 5.48 10.84 18.25
CA GLN A 23 5.46 11.17 16.83
C GLN A 23 4.88 9.93 16.15
N HIS A 24 3.54 9.85 16.08
CA HIS A 24 2.97 9.12 14.95
C HIS A 24 3.56 9.82 13.74
N GLU A 25 4.46 9.14 13.02
CA GLU A 25 4.63 9.41 11.61
C GLU A 25 3.22 9.25 11.05
N GLU A 26 2.51 10.38 10.90
CA GLU A 26 1.32 10.39 10.09
C GLU A 26 1.81 9.85 8.76
N GLU A 27 1.42 8.60 8.44
CA GLU A 27 1.44 8.09 7.09
C GLU A 27 0.68 9.12 6.29
N SER A 28 1.41 10.10 5.74
CA SER A 28 0.83 11.15 4.92
C SER A 28 0.04 10.41 3.88
N ALA A 29 -1.29 10.52 3.92
CA ALA A 29 -2.16 9.88 2.97
C ALA A 29 -1.66 10.32 1.59
N GLN A 30 -1.00 9.41 0.87
CA GLN A 30 -0.39 9.76 -0.41
C GLN A 30 -1.54 10.07 -1.36
N GLU A 31 -1.65 11.34 -1.75
CA GLU A 31 -2.62 11.73 -2.76
C GLU A 31 -2.33 10.98 -4.06
N THR A 32 -3.38 10.44 -4.67
CA THR A 32 -3.26 9.69 -5.91
C THR A 32 -2.85 10.60 -7.05
N LEU A 33 -1.69 10.31 -7.66
CA LEU A 33 -1.21 11.08 -8.79
C LEU A 33 -2.13 10.91 -10.00
N PRO A 34 -2.30 11.95 -10.83
CA PRO A 34 -3.09 11.85 -12.05
C PRO A 34 -2.49 10.80 -13.00
N PRO A 35 -3.30 10.15 -13.86
CA PRO A 35 -2.86 9.05 -14.71
C PRO A 35 -1.64 9.36 -15.58
N GLN A 36 -1.49 10.61 -16.03
CA GLN A 36 -0.36 11.03 -16.88
C GLN A 36 0.98 11.07 -16.15
N GLN A 37 0.97 11.13 -14.82
CA GLN A 37 2.17 11.16 -13.97
C GLN A 37 2.49 9.79 -13.35
N GLN A 38 1.59 8.81 -13.50
CA GLN A 38 1.78 7.45 -13.01
C GLN A 38 2.76 6.69 -13.90
N LYS A 39 3.91 6.27 -13.34
CA LYS A 39 4.90 5.45 -14.03
C LYS A 39 4.75 3.97 -13.65
N LEU A 40 3.72 3.34 -14.20
CA LEU A 40 3.45 1.92 -13.96
C LEU A 40 4.38 1.03 -14.79
N LYS A 41 4.86 -0.07 -14.18
CA LYS A 41 5.64 -1.11 -14.85
C LYS A 41 4.78 -2.36 -15.00
N VAL A 42 4.66 -2.85 -16.22
CA VAL A 42 3.89 -4.06 -16.55
C VAL A 42 4.85 -5.17 -16.97
N ARG A 43 4.77 -6.33 -16.31
CA ARG A 43 5.65 -7.47 -16.58
C ARG A 43 4.91 -8.79 -16.50
N LEU A 44 5.38 -9.78 -17.25
CA LEU A 44 4.93 -11.17 -17.10
C LEU A 44 5.78 -11.86 -16.03
N ASP A 45 5.10 -12.52 -15.09
CA ASP A 45 5.72 -13.36 -14.08
C ASP A 45 5.15 -14.78 -14.13
N THR A 46 6.03 -15.76 -14.01
CA THR A 46 5.70 -17.20 -14.00
C THR A 46 6.15 -17.88 -12.71
N LYS A 47 6.89 -17.16 -11.84
CA LYS A 47 7.47 -17.73 -10.62
C LYS A 47 6.38 -18.13 -9.64
N LYS A 48 6.47 -19.35 -9.11
CA LYS A 48 5.52 -19.92 -8.14
C LYS A 48 4.06 -19.99 -8.65
N ARG A 49 3.82 -20.01 -9.96
CA ARG A 49 2.47 -20.08 -10.57
C ARG A 49 2.18 -21.42 -11.25
N ALA A 50 2.90 -22.49 -10.91
CA ALA A 50 2.76 -23.81 -11.52
C ALA A 50 2.81 -23.77 -13.07
N GLY A 51 3.72 -22.98 -13.63
CA GLY A 51 3.90 -22.82 -15.08
C GLY A 51 2.94 -21.83 -15.75
N LYS A 52 1.96 -21.27 -15.03
CA LYS A 52 1.05 -20.25 -15.57
C LYS A 52 1.71 -18.87 -15.54
N ALA A 53 1.51 -18.09 -16.59
CA ALA A 53 1.94 -16.70 -16.62
C ALA A 53 0.86 -15.78 -16.01
N VAL A 54 1.31 -14.75 -15.31
CA VAL A 54 0.45 -13.66 -14.81
C VAL A 54 1.06 -12.32 -15.17
N THR A 55 0.23 -11.29 -15.15
CA THR A 55 0.70 -9.92 -15.37
C THR A 55 0.82 -9.22 -14.02
N LEU A 56 2.02 -8.74 -13.72
CA LEU A 56 2.31 -7.92 -12.54
C LEU A 56 2.32 -6.44 -12.97
N VAL A 57 1.58 -5.62 -12.26
CA VAL A 57 1.56 -4.15 -12.44
C VAL A 57 2.10 -3.52 -11.16
N GLU A 58 3.20 -2.79 -11.27
CA GLU A 58 3.91 -2.19 -10.13
C GLU A 58 4.09 -0.68 -10.31
N GLY A 59 4.32 0.02 -9.20
CA GLY A 59 4.67 1.45 -9.21
C GLY A 59 3.48 2.39 -9.20
N PHE A 60 2.31 1.93 -8.76
CA PHE A 60 1.17 2.81 -8.47
C PHE A 60 1.48 3.68 -7.26
N VAL A 61 1.19 4.98 -7.36
CA VAL A 61 1.37 5.95 -6.29
C VAL A 61 0.03 6.61 -5.97
N GLY A 62 -0.50 6.36 -4.77
CA GLY A 62 -1.78 6.91 -4.36
C GLY A 62 -2.37 6.17 -3.17
N THR A 63 -3.67 6.36 -2.97
CA THR A 63 -4.39 5.74 -1.86
C THR A 63 -4.66 4.25 -2.11
N ASP A 64 -4.80 3.49 -1.03
CA ASP A 64 -5.18 2.07 -1.09
C ASP A 64 -6.56 1.86 -1.71
N ASP A 65 -7.50 2.77 -1.46
CA ASP A 65 -8.86 2.72 -2.03
C ASP A 65 -8.82 2.87 -3.56
N ASP A 66 -8.04 3.82 -4.07
CA ASP A 66 -7.87 4.01 -5.51
C ASP A 66 -7.14 2.84 -6.17
N LEU A 67 -6.16 2.24 -5.48
CA LEU A 67 -5.49 1.03 -5.95
C LEU A 67 -6.47 -0.14 -6.07
N GLN A 68 -7.34 -0.33 -5.07
CA GLN A 68 -8.36 -1.37 -5.10
C GLN A 68 -9.38 -1.15 -6.23
N ASP A 69 -9.81 0.09 -6.43
CA ASP A 69 -10.77 0.43 -7.49
C ASP A 69 -10.16 0.29 -8.89
N LEU A 70 -8.89 0.65 -9.06
CA LEU A 70 -8.14 0.35 -10.29
C LEU A 70 -8.06 -1.16 -10.52
N GLY A 71 -7.74 -1.94 -9.47
CA GLY A 71 -7.69 -3.40 -9.53
C GLY A 71 -9.02 -4.01 -9.94
N LYS A 72 -10.15 -3.52 -9.40
CA LYS A 72 -11.50 -3.96 -9.82
C LYS A 72 -11.77 -3.64 -11.29
N LYS A 73 -11.45 -2.43 -11.74
CA LYS A 73 -11.64 -2.02 -13.15
C LYS A 73 -10.85 -2.93 -14.10
N LEU A 74 -9.59 -3.21 -13.79
CA LEU A 74 -8.74 -4.08 -14.62
C LEU A 74 -9.25 -5.53 -14.65
N LYS A 75 -9.66 -6.09 -13.50
CA LYS A 75 -10.21 -7.45 -13.44
C LYS A 75 -11.49 -7.58 -14.25
N ASN A 76 -12.39 -6.60 -14.15
CA ASN A 76 -13.63 -6.57 -14.92
C ASN A 76 -13.38 -6.42 -16.41
N PHE A 77 -12.44 -5.55 -16.80
CA PHE A 77 -12.10 -5.29 -18.20
C PHE A 77 -11.44 -6.51 -18.86
N CYS A 78 -10.49 -7.15 -18.18
CA CYS A 78 -9.75 -8.28 -18.71
C CYS A 78 -10.43 -9.64 -18.47
N GLY A 79 -11.49 -9.70 -17.66
CA GLY A 79 -12.15 -10.95 -17.28
C GLY A 79 -11.25 -11.89 -16.48
N THR A 80 -10.29 -11.36 -15.72
CA THR A 80 -9.27 -12.14 -15.01
C THR A 80 -9.49 -12.12 -13.50
N GLY A 81 -9.19 -13.24 -12.82
CA GLY A 81 -9.00 -13.26 -11.37
C GLY A 81 -7.61 -12.74 -10.97
N GLY A 82 -7.48 -12.26 -9.73
CA GLY A 82 -6.20 -11.78 -9.21
C GLY A 82 -6.34 -10.80 -8.05
N SER A 83 -5.18 -10.33 -7.60
CA SER A 83 -5.00 -9.27 -6.60
C SER A 83 -4.17 -8.15 -7.17
#